data_AF-A0A355UXX9-F1
#
_entry.id   AF-A0A355UXX9-F1
#
_cell.length_a   1.000
_cell.length_b   1.000
_cell.length_c   1.000
_cell.angle_alpha   90.00
_cell.angle_beta   90.00
_cell.angle_gamma   90.00
#
_symmetry.space_group_name_H-M   'P 1'
#
loop_
_entity.id
_entity.type
_entity.pdbx_description
1 polymer ?
#
loop_
_entity_poly.entity_id
_entity_poly.type
_entity_poly.pdbx_seq_one_letter_code
_entity_poly.pdbx_strand_id
1 'polypeptide(L)'
;YKIYGNGEIKIKLYFGNCEEESFMPDFAMVMKMPCEFENISWYGRGKEENYCDRNKGYKIGTYTGKVSEQMSPYVIPQECGNHTDT
;
A
#
# COMPACT_ATOMS: atom_id res chain seq x y z
N TYR A 1 0.99 -12.44 15.65
CA TYR A 1 -0.01 -12.89 14.67
C TYR A 1 -0.86 -14.00 15.29
N LYS A 2 -2.03 -14.32 14.71
CA LYS A 2 -2.89 -15.44 15.11
C LYS A 2 -3.30 -16.22 13.86
N ILE A 3 -3.11 -17.54 13.88
CA ILE A 3 -3.47 -18.45 12.77
C ILE A 3 -4.77 -19.17 13.15
N TYR A 4 -5.70 -19.26 12.20
CA TYR A 4 -6.97 -19.96 12.37
C TYR A 4 -6.99 -21.28 11.59
N GLY A 5 -7.88 -22.20 11.96
CA GLY A 5 -7.97 -23.52 11.33
C GLY A 5 -8.35 -23.51 9.84
N ASN A 6 -8.84 -22.38 9.33
CA ASN A 6 -9.17 -22.17 7.91
C ASN A 6 -7.99 -21.60 7.10
N GLY A 7 -6.81 -21.44 7.70
CA GLY A 7 -5.63 -20.87 7.04
C GLY A 7 -5.53 -19.34 7.08
N GLU A 8 -6.50 -18.63 7.67
CA GLU A 8 -6.42 -17.18 7.86
C GLU A 8 -5.33 -16.82 8.88
N ILE A 9 -4.52 -15.80 8.57
CA ILE A 9 -3.51 -15.24 9.47
C ILE A 9 -3.89 -13.80 9.80
N LYS A 10 -4.26 -13.56 11.06
CA LYS A 10 -4.52 -12.21 11.57
C LYS A 10 -3.24 -11.57 12.11
N ILE A 11 -2.88 -10.43 11.55
CA ILE A 11 -1.73 -9.64 11.96
C ILE A 11 -2.21 -8.39 12.72
N LYS A 12 -1.45 -7.97 13.73
CA LYS A 12 -1.67 -6.73 14.47
C LYS A 12 -0.31 -6.07 14.66
N LEU A 13 -0.22 -4.80 14.33
CA LEU A 13 0.91 -3.94 14.66
C LEU A 13 0.49 -3.02 15.79
N TYR A 14 1.42 -2.77 16.71
CA TYR A 14 1.23 -1.82 17.80
C TYR A 14 2.39 -0.84 17.75
N PHE A 15 2.06 0.44 17.68
CA PHE A 15 2.99 1.53 17.89
C PHE A 15 2.67 2.14 19.26
N GLY A 16 3.66 2.17 20.15
CA GLY A 16 3.49 2.65 21.51
C GLY A 16 3.42 4.17 21.60
N ASN A 17 3.15 4.68 22.81
CA ASN A 17 3.22 6.11 23.08
C ASN A 17 4.67 6.59 22.98
N CYS A 18 4.91 7.63 22.19
CA CYS A 18 6.16 8.39 22.22
C CYS A 18 5.96 9.63 23.09
N GLU A 19 6.88 9.89 24.02
CA GLU A 19 6.87 11.09 24.88
C GLU A 19 7.24 12.36 24.10
N GLU A 20 7.90 12.21 22.95
CA GLU A 20 8.17 13.28 21.99
C GLU A 20 7.35 13.03 20.71
N GLU A 21 6.62 14.04 20.23
CA GLU A 21 6.00 14.02 18.91
C GLU A 21 7.11 14.02 17.83
N SER A 22 7.58 12.83 17.48
CA SER A 22 8.41 12.62 16.30
C SER A 22 7.52 12.46 15.07
N PHE A 23 7.83 13.17 13.98
CA PHE A 23 7.12 13.01 12.72
C PHE A 23 7.40 11.60 12.15
N MET A 24 6.39 10.73 12.21
CA MET A 24 6.46 9.38 11.63
C MET A 24 5.96 9.42 10.18
N PRO A 25 6.83 9.23 9.18
CA PRO A 25 6.45 9.36 7.77
C PRO A 25 5.56 8.21 7.29
N ASP A 26 5.80 6.98 7.76
CA ASP A 26 4.99 5.80 7.43
C ASP A 26 5.06 4.76 8.56
N PHE A 27 3.98 4.00 8.74
CA PHE A 27 3.87 2.88 9.67
C PHE A 27 3.24 1.68 8.97
N ALA A 28 4.09 0.81 8.41
CA ALA A 28 3.68 -0.25 7.50
C ALA A 28 4.40 -1.59 7.74
N MET A 29 3.95 -2.60 7.00
CA MET A 29 4.66 -3.87 6.82
C MET A 29 5.19 -3.98 5.40
N VAL A 30 6.37 -4.59 5.25
CA VAL A 30 6.97 -4.88 3.95
C VAL A 30 7.27 -6.37 3.83
N MET A 31 6.88 -6.96 2.70
CA MET A 31 7.16 -8.36 2.36
C MET A 31 7.64 -8.44 0.91
N LYS A 32 8.64 -9.29 0.64
CA LYS A 32 9.09 -9.61 -0.73
C LYS A 32 8.42 -10.90 -1.19
N MET A 33 7.92 -10.89 -2.42
CA MET A 33 7.26 -12.03 -3.07
C MET A 33 8.06 -12.47 -4.31
N PRO A 34 7.94 -13.74 -4.76
CA PRO A 34 8.51 -14.19 -6.03
C PRO A 34 8.06 -13.32 -7.21
N CYS A 35 8.92 -13.14 -8.22
CA CYS A 35 8.63 -12.29 -9.39
C CYS A 35 7.52 -12.83 -10.30
N GLU A 36 7.12 -14.09 -10.11
CA GLU A 36 6.01 -14.75 -10.79
C GLU A 36 4.65 -14.06 -10.51
N PHE A 37 4.54 -13.36 -9.37
CA PHE A 37 3.35 -12.60 -8.99
C PHE A 37 3.36 -11.21 -9.65
N GLU A 38 3.07 -11.15 -10.95
CA GLU A 38 3.17 -9.93 -11.76
C GLU A 38 1.87 -9.13 -11.93
N ASN A 39 0.72 -9.67 -11.51
CA ASN A 39 -0.58 -9.01 -11.60
C ASN A 39 -1.09 -8.64 -10.21
N ILE A 40 -1.59 -7.42 -10.05
CA ILE A 40 -2.19 -6.92 -8.82
C ILE A 40 -3.62 -6.47 -9.10
N SER A 41 -4.52 -6.75 -8.16
CA SER A 41 -5.89 -6.22 -8.14
C SER A 41 -6.18 -5.66 -6.75
N TRP A 42 -6.88 -4.53 -6.70
CA TRP A 42 -7.24 -3.87 -5.45
C TRP A 42 -8.61 -3.21 -5.58
N TYR A 43 -9.27 -3.01 -4.44
CA TYR A 43 -10.46 -2.18 -4.35
C TYR A 43 -10.08 -0.93 -3.58
N GLY A 44 -10.11 0.24 -4.21
CA GLY A 44 -9.66 1.48 -3.57
C GLY A 44 -9.73 2.65 -4.53
N ARG A 45 -8.93 3.70 -4.30
CA ARG A 45 -8.93 4.89 -5.17
C ARG A 45 -8.03 4.74 -6.39
N GLY A 46 -8.63 4.87 -7.59
CA GLY A 46 -7.94 5.06 -8.86
C GLY A 46 -7.08 3.87 -9.33
N LYS A 47 -6.76 3.86 -10.63
CA LYS A 47 -5.69 3.01 -11.16
C LYS A 47 -4.30 3.65 -10.93
N GLU A 48 -4.23 4.97 -10.96
CA GLU A 48 -2.99 5.74 -10.83
C GLU A 48 -2.66 6.05 -9.37
N GLU A 49 -1.38 6.29 -9.09
CA GLU A 49 -0.91 6.63 -7.75
C GLU A 49 -1.60 7.86 -7.14
N ASN A 50 -1.87 7.79 -5.84
CA ASN A 50 -2.48 8.85 -5.06
C ASN A 50 -2.03 8.81 -3.59
N TYR A 51 -2.10 9.96 -2.91
CA TYR A 51 -1.56 10.16 -1.56
C TYR A 51 -2.58 10.81 -0.64
N CYS A 52 -2.33 10.80 0.67
CA CYS A 52 -3.28 11.27 1.69
C CYS A 52 -3.75 12.72 1.49
N ASP A 53 -2.90 13.56 0.89
CA ASP A 53 -3.18 14.96 0.54
C ASP A 53 -3.56 15.15 -0.95
N ARG A 54 -3.43 14.11 -1.78
CA ARG A 54 -3.67 14.11 -3.23
C ARG A 54 -4.49 12.89 -3.68
N ASN A 55 -5.71 12.70 -3.15
CA ASN A 55 -6.58 11.59 -3.54
C ASN A 55 -8.03 11.96 -3.92
N LYS A 56 -8.41 13.24 -3.82
CA LYS A 56 -9.80 13.71 -4.05
C LYS A 56 -10.28 13.58 -5.51
N GLY A 57 -9.37 13.52 -6.48
CA GLY A 57 -9.69 13.39 -7.90
C GLY A 57 -9.96 11.96 -8.38
N TYR A 58 -9.82 10.96 -7.51
CA TYR A 58 -9.84 9.55 -7.88
C TYR A 58 -11.14 8.87 -7.45
N LYS A 59 -11.70 8.06 -8.35
CA LYS A 59 -12.89 7.24 -8.07
C LYS A 59 -12.51 6.04 -7.22
N ILE A 60 -13.45 5.59 -6.37
CA ILE A 60 -13.34 4.30 -5.68
C ILE A 60 -13.89 3.20 -6.58
N GLY A 61 -13.17 2.08 -6.70
CA GLY A 61 -13.59 0.93 -7.48
C GLY A 61 -12.58 -0.21 -7.43
N THR A 62 -12.87 -1.28 -8.19
CA THR A 62 -11.93 -2.39 -8.38
C THR A 62 -11.04 -2.09 -9.58
N TYR A 63 -9.74 -2.15 -9.37
CA TYR A 63 -8.71 -1.94 -10.39
C TYR A 63 -7.81 -3.16 -10.49
N THR A 64 -7.21 -3.35 -11.66
CA THR A 64 -6.24 -4.41 -11.92
C THR A 64 -5.15 -3.89 -12.86
N GLY A 65 -3.93 -4.39 -12.69
CA GLY A 65 -2.80 -3.99 -13.52
C GLY A 65 -1.56 -4.86 -13.31
N LYS A 66 -0.52 -4.60 -14.10
CA LYS A 66 0.80 -5.22 -13.89
C LYS A 66 1.53 -4.50 -12.76
N VAL A 67 2.32 -5.23 -11.99
CA VAL A 67 3.23 -4.65 -10.96
C VAL A 67 4.17 -3.61 -11.59
N SER A 68 4.67 -3.85 -12.80
CA SER A 68 5.52 -2.92 -13.53
C SER A 68 4.84 -1.60 -13.93
N GLU A 69 3.50 -1.57 -13.99
CA GLU A 69 2.73 -0.35 -14.26
C GLU A 69 2.52 0.49 -12.99
N GLN A 70 2.83 -0.03 -11.80
CA GLN A 70 2.57 0.66 -10.53
C GLN A 70 3.71 1.61 -10.11
N MET A 71 4.82 1.62 -10.85
CA MET A 71 5.95 2.52 -10.60
C MET A 71 5.83 3.75 -11.49
N SER A 72 5.75 4.94 -10.89
CA SER A 72 5.74 6.19 -11.66
C SER A 72 7.13 6.49 -12.25
N PRO A 73 7.23 6.85 -13.53
CA PRO A 73 8.50 7.06 -14.23
C PRO A 73 9.09 8.45 -13.93
N TYR A 74 9.28 8.78 -12.65
CA TYR A 74 9.94 10.02 -12.25
C TYR A 74 11.41 10.03 -12.70
N VAL A 75 11.87 11.16 -13.25
CA VAL A 75 13.26 11.32 -13.75
C VAL A 75 14.29 11.06 -12.65
N ILE A 76 14.01 11.55 -11.44
CA ILE A 76 14.77 11.21 -10.23
C ILE A 76 13.90 10.24 -9.42
N PRO A 77 14.35 8.99 -9.21
CA PRO A 77 13.60 7.99 -8.45
C PRO A 77 13.24 8.49 -7.05
N GLN A 78 11.98 8.33 -6.69
CA GLN A 78 11.36 8.76 -5.44
C GLN A 78 10.25 7.76 -5.05
N GLU A 79 9.72 7.89 -3.84
CA GLU A 79 8.57 7.08 -3.41
C GLU A 79 7.37 7.31 -4.36
N CYS A 80 6.78 6.23 -4.87
CA CYS A 80 5.74 6.27 -5.90
C CYS A 80 4.80 5.06 -5.78
N GLY A 81 3.67 5.09 -6.48
CA GLY A 81 2.80 3.91 -6.64
C GLY A 81 1.80 3.64 -5.51
N ASN A 82 1.58 4.58 -4.59
CA ASN A 82 0.65 4.40 -3.48
C ASN A 82 -0.83 4.40 -3.93
N HIS A 83 -1.66 3.58 -3.26
CA HIS A 83 -3.10 3.49 -3.47
C HIS A 83 -3.84 3.71 -2.14
N THR A 84 -4.52 4.85 -1.98
CA THR A 84 -5.26 5.15 -0.74
C THR A 84 -6.65 4.50 -0.71
N ASP A 85 -7.19 4.35 0.50
CA ASP A 85 -8.50 3.76 0.80
C ASP A 85 -8.70 2.34 0.22
N THR A 86 -7.68 1.48 0.38
CA THR A 86 -7.65 0.07 -0.05
C THR A 86 -8.18 -0.93 0.97
#